data_AF-A0A101T1N6-F1
#
_entry.id   AF-A0A101T1N6-F1
#
_cell.length_a   1.000
_cell.length_b   1.000
_cell.length_c   1.000
_cell.angle_alpha   90.00
_cell.angle_beta   90.00
_cell.angle_gamma   90.00
#
_symmetry.space_group_name_H-M   'P 1'
#
loop_
_entity.id
_entity.type
_entity.pdbx_description
1 polymer ?
#
loop_
_entity_poly.entity_id
_entity_poly.type
_entity_poly.pdbx_seq_one_letter_code
_entity_poly.pdbx_strand_id
1 'polypeptide(L)'
;MTGARGQAGTLAGRDVTEQRALFAYHAEDRWNGLLAGPLLECAELAEAAGCRFRVTREWQRGPHLSLGVRGPAEATATVRARIDGRLHEVLRSSPSTRTVTLAQVRDRAQLIADRSGVELRQDWLADNSLTWTDADAEGPDGTDAALRALLEDFHYAATVPALRLLRAAPAERLGPACTDLMAATAEEFGRDGLVAAATSFRSHAEAYLNLEATPEVRAAWDAAARRAAPALRRRLFAVATGPDRPAYVRDWIGAITPVVQAAELAQKRGEFALPAMAEGFTAELTGRSAFHRALVGSAAWEDVRTSDWFAVYRFAVNLLYLQLSRLGVAPAGRYRLCHLVATALDAREEPTTAEEGAS
;
A
#
# COMPACT_ATOMS: atom_id res chain seq x y z
N MET A 1 -20.43 27.50 4.70
CA MET A 1 -20.10 26.58 3.59
C MET A 1 -20.08 25.17 4.14
N THR A 2 -21.11 24.42 3.78
CA THR A 2 -21.59 23.19 4.42
C THR A 2 -20.70 22.00 4.14
N GLY A 3 -20.17 21.40 5.22
CA GLY A 3 -19.39 20.17 5.18
C GLY A 3 -20.27 18.95 4.91
N ALA A 4 -19.91 18.19 3.88
CA ALA A 4 -20.42 16.86 3.65
C ALA A 4 -19.74 15.90 4.65
N ARG A 5 -20.36 15.70 5.81
CA ARG A 5 -20.11 14.51 6.63
C ARG A 5 -20.68 13.32 5.85
N GLY A 6 -19.81 12.51 5.26
CA GLY A 6 -20.19 11.21 4.73
C GLY A 6 -20.80 10.37 5.84
N GLN A 7 -22.12 10.20 5.80
CA GLN A 7 -22.78 9.19 6.60
C GLN A 7 -22.29 7.83 6.10
N ALA A 8 -21.49 7.15 6.92
CA ALA A 8 -21.40 5.70 6.86
C ALA A 8 -22.77 5.17 7.29
N GLY A 9 -23.71 5.14 6.34
CA GLY A 9 -25.03 4.55 6.55
C GLY A 9 -24.82 3.08 6.90
N THR A 10 -25.11 2.72 8.14
CA THR A 10 -25.20 1.33 8.58
C THR A 10 -26.23 0.64 7.69
N LEU A 11 -25.78 -0.31 6.85
CA LEU A 11 -26.61 -1.16 5.99
C LEU A 11 -27.43 -2.17 6.82
N ALA A 12 -28.01 -1.74 7.92
CA ALA A 12 -28.83 -2.59 8.78
C ALA A 12 -30.16 -2.89 8.07
N GLY A 13 -30.35 -4.14 7.65
CA GLY A 13 -31.62 -4.64 7.09
C GLY A 13 -31.69 -4.76 5.57
N ARG A 14 -30.58 -4.62 4.83
CA ARG A 14 -30.51 -4.99 3.40
C ARG A 14 -29.53 -6.15 3.23
N ASP A 15 -29.90 -7.14 2.42
CA ASP A 15 -28.98 -8.22 2.05
C ASP A 15 -27.78 -7.62 1.30
N VAL A 16 -26.62 -7.66 1.98
CA VAL A 16 -25.35 -7.22 1.41
C VAL A 16 -24.76 -8.40 0.65
N THR A 17 -24.48 -8.20 -0.63
CA THR A 17 -23.80 -9.18 -1.46
C THR A 17 -22.44 -8.66 -1.90
N GLU A 18 -21.53 -9.60 -2.18
CA GLU A 18 -20.24 -9.32 -2.77
C GLU A 18 -20.13 -10.05 -4.12
N GLN A 19 -19.56 -9.38 -5.11
CA GLN A 19 -19.22 -9.95 -6.40
C GLN A 19 -17.74 -9.68 -6.65
N ARG A 20 -17.00 -10.69 -7.11
CA ARG A 20 -15.56 -10.60 -7.38
C ARG A 20 -15.29 -10.85 -8.85
N ALA A 21 -14.25 -10.21 -9.37
CA ALA A 21 -13.82 -10.41 -10.73
C ALA A 21 -12.30 -10.45 -10.83
N LEU A 22 -11.81 -11.25 -11.78
CA LEU A 22 -10.42 -11.30 -12.19
C LEU A 22 -10.31 -10.65 -13.58
N PHE A 23 -9.62 -9.52 -13.66
CA PHE A 23 -9.41 -8.77 -14.90
C PHE A 23 -7.95 -8.94 -15.36
N ALA A 24 -7.72 -9.87 -16.28
CA ALA A 24 -6.41 -10.19 -16.80
C ALA A 24 -6.04 -9.23 -17.95
N TYR A 25 -4.98 -8.46 -17.74
CA TYR A 25 -4.46 -7.50 -18.70
C TYR A 25 -2.94 -7.44 -18.54
N HIS A 26 -2.19 -8.12 -19.39
CA HIS A 26 -0.77 -8.38 -19.15
C HIS A 26 0.16 -7.18 -19.38
N ALA A 27 -0.28 -6.14 -20.08
CA ALA A 27 0.48 -4.89 -20.25
C ALA A 27 0.46 -4.04 -18.96
N GLU A 28 1.25 -4.46 -17.96
CA GLU A 28 1.38 -3.84 -16.64
C GLU A 28 1.82 -2.36 -16.67
N ASP A 29 2.59 -1.97 -17.68
CA ASP A 29 3.00 -0.59 -17.93
C ASP A 29 1.82 0.36 -18.17
N ARG A 30 0.67 -0.19 -18.59
CA ARG A 30 -0.57 0.56 -18.83
C ARG A 30 -1.52 0.56 -17.64
N TRP A 31 -1.25 -0.20 -16.58
CA TRP A 31 -2.16 -0.35 -15.45
C TRP A 31 -2.47 0.96 -14.75
N ASN A 32 -1.49 1.87 -14.60
CA ASN A 32 -1.77 3.17 -13.98
C ASN A 32 -2.79 3.99 -14.79
N GLY A 33 -2.75 3.89 -16.12
CA GLY A 33 -3.76 4.51 -16.99
C GLY A 33 -5.13 3.85 -16.87
N LEU A 34 -5.17 2.52 -16.77
CA LEU A 34 -6.42 1.78 -16.53
C LEU A 34 -7.05 2.13 -15.17
N LEU A 35 -6.21 2.22 -14.13
CA LEU A 35 -6.61 2.56 -12.76
C LEU A 35 -7.11 4.01 -12.68
N ALA A 36 -6.37 4.97 -13.22
CA ALA A 36 -6.75 6.38 -13.16
C ALA A 36 -7.91 6.77 -14.09
N GLY A 37 -8.26 5.92 -15.07
CA GLY A 37 -9.35 6.14 -16.02
C GLY A 37 -10.51 5.16 -15.82
N PRO A 38 -10.63 4.10 -16.64
CA PRO A 38 -11.77 3.19 -16.62
C PRO A 38 -12.12 2.61 -15.24
N LEU A 39 -11.14 2.22 -14.42
CA LEU A 39 -11.45 1.66 -13.10
C LEU A 39 -11.88 2.72 -12.08
N LEU A 40 -11.45 3.96 -12.23
CA LEU A 40 -11.99 5.06 -11.44
C LEU A 40 -13.44 5.35 -11.83
N GLU A 41 -13.78 5.31 -13.12
CA GLU A 41 -15.18 5.41 -13.58
C GLU A 41 -16.05 4.27 -12.99
N CYS A 42 -15.54 3.03 -12.96
CA CYS A 42 -16.21 1.91 -12.31
C CYS A 42 -16.40 2.13 -10.80
N ALA A 43 -15.40 2.69 -10.12
CA ALA A 43 -15.48 2.99 -8.70
C ALA A 43 -16.50 4.09 -8.39
N GLU A 44 -16.51 5.17 -9.18
CA GLU A 44 -17.48 6.28 -9.07
C GLU A 44 -18.91 5.78 -9.34
N LEU A 45 -19.07 4.88 -10.31
CA LEU A 45 -20.35 4.22 -10.60
C LEU A 45 -20.83 3.37 -9.42
N ALA A 46 -19.94 2.64 -8.76
CA ALA A 46 -20.27 1.87 -7.56
C ALA A 46 -20.65 2.79 -6.39
N GLU A 47 -19.88 3.85 -6.12
CA GLU A 47 -20.17 4.83 -5.06
C GLU A 47 -21.55 5.48 -5.26
N ALA A 48 -21.86 5.89 -6.50
CA ALA A 48 -23.16 6.50 -6.84
C ALA A 48 -24.36 5.56 -6.63
N ALA A 49 -24.14 4.25 -6.69
CA ALA A 49 -25.15 3.23 -6.43
C ALA A 49 -25.21 2.78 -4.95
N GLY A 50 -24.39 3.37 -4.07
CA GLY A 50 -24.29 2.95 -2.66
C GLY A 50 -23.52 1.63 -2.46
N CYS A 51 -22.69 1.25 -3.44
CA CYS A 51 -21.77 0.11 -3.35
C CYS A 51 -20.34 0.58 -3.03
N ARG A 52 -19.53 -0.32 -2.47
CA ARG A 52 -18.08 -0.16 -2.31
C ARG A 52 -17.38 -0.90 -3.45
N PHE A 53 -16.28 -0.34 -3.94
CA PHE A 53 -15.45 -0.93 -4.99
C PHE A 53 -14.04 -1.21 -4.45
N ARG A 54 -13.47 -2.38 -4.78
CA ARG A 54 -12.08 -2.71 -4.48
C ARG A 54 -11.30 -3.05 -5.74
N VAL A 55 -10.01 -2.72 -5.75
CA VAL A 55 -9.03 -3.23 -6.71
C VAL A 55 -7.70 -3.56 -6.05
N THR A 56 -7.14 -4.72 -6.39
CA THR A 56 -5.76 -5.11 -6.07
C THR A 56 -5.02 -5.58 -7.31
N ARG A 57 -3.69 -5.51 -7.24
CA ARG A 57 -2.78 -6.07 -8.24
C ARG A 57 -2.37 -7.46 -7.79
N GLU A 58 -2.54 -8.44 -8.65
CA GLU A 58 -2.31 -9.84 -8.32
C GLU A 58 -1.43 -10.53 -9.37
N TRP A 59 -0.79 -11.62 -8.95
CA TRP A 59 0.22 -12.32 -9.75
C TRP A 59 -0.01 -13.83 -9.86
N GLN A 60 -0.73 -14.46 -8.92
CA GLN A 60 -0.77 -15.93 -8.81
C GLN A 60 -1.24 -16.63 -10.08
N ARG A 61 -2.13 -16.01 -10.86
CA ARG A 61 -2.67 -16.55 -12.10
C ARG A 61 -2.26 -15.73 -13.33
N GLY A 62 -1.10 -15.08 -13.25
CA GLY A 62 -0.61 -14.09 -14.20
C GLY A 62 -0.87 -12.65 -13.77
N PRO A 63 -0.32 -11.65 -14.49
CA PRO A 63 -0.57 -10.24 -14.17
C PRO A 63 -2.04 -9.91 -14.36
N HIS A 64 -2.77 -9.68 -13.27
CA HIS A 64 -4.18 -9.32 -13.33
C HIS A 64 -4.56 -8.37 -12.20
N LEU A 65 -5.73 -7.75 -12.36
CA LEU A 65 -6.37 -6.97 -11.32
C LEU A 65 -7.49 -7.80 -10.70
N SER A 66 -7.50 -7.93 -9.38
CA SER A 66 -8.63 -8.50 -8.64
C SER A 66 -9.58 -7.38 -8.24
N LEU A 67 -10.83 -7.51 -8.66
CA LEU A 67 -11.89 -6.52 -8.47
C LEU A 67 -12.91 -7.04 -7.47
N GLY A 68 -13.61 -6.14 -6.80
CA GLY A 68 -14.78 -6.50 -6.00
C GLY A 68 -15.78 -5.35 -5.87
N VAL A 69 -17.05 -5.73 -5.82
CA VAL A 69 -18.19 -4.83 -5.59
C VAL A 69 -18.96 -5.38 -4.40
N ARG A 70 -19.18 -4.55 -3.38
CA ARG A 70 -19.92 -4.91 -2.16
C ARG A 70 -21.01 -3.89 -1.88
N GLY A 71 -22.24 -4.34 -1.67
CA GLY A 71 -23.37 -3.44 -1.40
C GLY A 71 -24.72 -4.18 -1.41
N PRO A 72 -25.85 -3.45 -1.40
CA PRO A 72 -27.18 -4.05 -1.51
C PRO A 72 -27.30 -4.93 -2.78
N ALA A 73 -27.92 -6.11 -2.65
CA ALA A 73 -27.97 -7.11 -3.73
C ALA A 73 -28.35 -6.56 -5.12
N GLU A 74 -29.45 -5.81 -5.21
CA GLU A 74 -29.94 -5.22 -6.46
C GLU A 74 -28.98 -4.19 -7.05
N ALA A 75 -28.38 -3.36 -6.18
CA ALA A 75 -27.41 -2.35 -6.58
C ALA A 75 -26.12 -3.02 -7.08
N THR A 76 -25.62 -4.03 -6.35
CA THR A 76 -24.42 -4.79 -6.72
C THR A 76 -24.59 -5.49 -8.07
N ALA A 77 -25.74 -6.12 -8.33
CA ALA A 77 -26.03 -6.77 -9.62
C ALA A 77 -26.04 -5.76 -10.78
N THR A 78 -26.66 -4.59 -10.57
CA THR A 78 -26.69 -3.51 -11.56
C THR A 78 -25.30 -2.94 -11.83
N VAL A 79 -24.53 -2.66 -10.77
CA VAL A 79 -23.17 -2.14 -10.84
C VAL A 79 -22.26 -3.15 -11.56
N ARG A 80 -22.33 -4.42 -11.20
CA ARG A 80 -21.58 -5.52 -11.85
C ARG A 80 -21.81 -5.51 -13.36
N ALA A 81 -23.06 -5.49 -13.82
CA ALA A 81 -23.37 -5.52 -15.25
C ALA A 81 -22.80 -4.30 -16.01
N ARG A 82 -22.80 -3.12 -15.40
CA ARG A 82 -22.22 -1.92 -16.00
C ARG A 82 -20.70 -1.95 -16.04
N ILE A 83 -20.06 -2.41 -14.96
CA ILE A 83 -18.61 -2.63 -14.91
C ILE A 83 -18.19 -3.65 -15.97
N ASP A 84 -18.94 -4.74 -16.09
CA ASP A 84 -18.69 -5.78 -17.09
C ASP A 84 -18.67 -5.21 -18.52
N GLY A 85 -19.71 -4.47 -18.91
CA GLY A 85 -19.77 -3.83 -20.22
C GLY A 85 -18.61 -2.85 -20.45
N ARG A 86 -18.29 -2.03 -19.45
CA ARG A 86 -17.20 -1.04 -19.53
C ARG A 86 -15.84 -1.70 -19.69
N LEU A 87 -15.55 -2.75 -18.92
CA LEU A 87 -14.26 -3.44 -18.98
C LEU A 87 -14.11 -4.26 -20.25
N HIS A 88 -15.17 -4.90 -20.76
CA HIS A 88 -15.15 -5.53 -22.08
C HIS A 88 -14.92 -4.52 -23.22
N GLU A 89 -15.43 -3.30 -23.09
CA GLU A 89 -15.12 -2.21 -24.04
C GLU A 89 -13.63 -1.84 -24.00
N VAL A 90 -13.03 -1.71 -22.81
CA VAL A 90 -11.59 -1.47 -22.66
C VAL A 90 -10.78 -2.58 -23.33
N LEU A 91 -11.13 -3.84 -23.07
CA LEU A 91 -10.45 -5.00 -23.67
C LEU A 91 -10.53 -5.01 -25.20
N ARG A 92 -11.67 -4.61 -25.79
CA ARG A 92 -11.84 -4.54 -27.26
C ARG A 92 -11.14 -3.34 -27.88
N SER A 93 -11.24 -2.17 -27.26
CA SER A 93 -10.75 -0.90 -27.82
C SER A 93 -9.24 -0.73 -27.64
N SER A 94 -8.66 -1.38 -26.63
CA SER A 94 -7.28 -1.19 -26.25
C SER A 94 -6.71 -2.48 -25.62
N PRO A 95 -6.69 -3.60 -26.36
CA PRO A 95 -6.18 -4.86 -25.84
C PRO A 95 -4.70 -4.75 -25.46
N SER A 96 -4.30 -5.49 -24.43
CA SER A 96 -2.91 -5.85 -24.19
C SER A 96 -2.41 -6.70 -25.34
N THR A 97 -1.22 -6.37 -25.84
CA THR A 97 -0.50 -7.16 -26.84
C THR A 97 0.65 -7.95 -26.21
N ARG A 98 0.73 -7.97 -24.88
CA ARG A 98 1.84 -8.56 -24.13
C ARG A 98 1.56 -10.03 -23.82
N THR A 99 2.40 -10.91 -24.34
CA THR A 99 2.31 -12.33 -24.01
C THR A 99 3.18 -12.65 -22.81
N VAL A 100 2.55 -13.07 -21.71
CA VAL A 100 3.22 -13.63 -20.53
C VAL A 100 2.61 -15.00 -20.22
N THR A 101 3.42 -16.04 -20.21
CA THR A 101 3.01 -17.40 -19.86
C THR A 101 3.65 -17.83 -18.54
N LEU A 102 2.98 -18.74 -17.81
CA LEU A 102 3.57 -19.33 -16.60
C LEU A 102 4.95 -19.93 -16.86
N ALA A 103 5.15 -20.58 -18.02
CA ALA A 103 6.44 -21.17 -18.38
C ALA A 103 7.58 -20.14 -18.43
N GLN A 104 7.31 -18.90 -18.86
CA GLN A 104 8.32 -17.83 -18.92
C GLN A 104 8.69 -17.26 -17.54
N VAL A 105 7.79 -17.35 -16.56
CA VAL A 105 7.96 -16.72 -15.25
C VAL A 105 7.98 -17.72 -14.08
N ARG A 106 7.96 -19.03 -14.37
CA ARG A 106 7.75 -20.10 -13.38
C ARG A 106 8.71 -19.99 -12.20
N ASP A 107 10.00 -19.87 -12.45
CA ASP A 107 11.01 -19.86 -11.37
C ASP A 107 10.81 -18.67 -10.43
N ARG A 108 10.53 -17.49 -11.01
CA ARG A 108 10.24 -16.28 -10.23
C ARG A 108 8.91 -16.41 -9.48
N ALA A 109 7.87 -16.94 -10.11
CA ALA A 109 6.57 -17.13 -9.49
C ALA A 109 6.65 -18.15 -8.36
N GLN A 110 7.41 -19.23 -8.52
CA GLN A 110 7.66 -20.24 -7.49
C GLN A 110 8.40 -19.62 -6.30
N LEU A 111 9.47 -18.86 -6.54
CA LEU A 111 10.19 -18.16 -5.47
C LEU A 111 9.27 -17.24 -4.65
N ILE A 112 8.36 -16.52 -5.32
CA ILE A 112 7.38 -15.66 -4.63
C ILE A 112 6.36 -16.50 -3.87
N ALA A 113 5.89 -17.61 -4.44
CA ALA A 113 4.95 -18.53 -3.81
C ALA A 113 5.53 -19.11 -2.50
N ASP A 114 6.76 -19.63 -2.57
CA ASP A 114 7.50 -20.19 -1.44
C ASP A 114 7.68 -19.15 -0.32
N ARG A 115 8.11 -17.93 -0.69
CA ARG A 115 8.27 -16.81 0.27
C ARG A 115 6.96 -16.32 0.86
N SER A 116 5.85 -16.52 0.16
CA SER A 116 4.52 -16.11 0.62
C SER A 116 3.79 -17.24 1.36
N GLY A 117 4.37 -18.45 1.42
CA GLY A 117 3.75 -19.62 2.04
C GLY A 117 2.49 -20.11 1.30
N VAL A 118 2.44 -19.96 -0.02
CA VAL A 118 1.30 -20.34 -0.85
C VAL A 118 1.71 -21.29 -1.97
N GLU A 119 0.79 -22.13 -2.43
CA GLU A 119 1.03 -22.97 -3.61
C GLU A 119 0.95 -22.16 -4.90
N LEU A 120 1.86 -22.46 -5.84
CA LEU A 120 1.85 -21.84 -7.16
C LEU A 120 0.68 -22.38 -7.99
N ARG A 121 -0.27 -21.48 -8.26
CA ARG A 121 -1.44 -21.75 -9.11
C ARG A 121 -1.03 -22.10 -10.54
N GLN A 122 -1.65 -23.15 -11.08
CA GLN A 122 -1.42 -23.61 -12.46
C GLN A 122 -2.47 -23.10 -13.45
N ASP A 123 -3.59 -22.57 -12.96
CA ASP A 123 -4.74 -22.08 -13.73
C ASP A 123 -4.54 -20.64 -14.21
N TRP A 124 -3.51 -20.43 -15.04
CA TRP A 124 -3.14 -19.12 -15.61
C TRP A 124 -4.28 -18.49 -16.40
N LEU A 125 -4.56 -17.20 -16.16
CA LEU A 125 -5.59 -16.46 -16.87
C LEU A 125 -5.13 -16.12 -18.29
N ALA A 126 -6.06 -16.16 -19.23
CA ALA A 126 -5.82 -15.66 -20.58
C ALA A 126 -5.71 -14.13 -20.56
N ASP A 127 -4.77 -13.56 -21.33
CA ASP A 127 -4.72 -12.10 -21.49
C ASP A 127 -6.03 -11.58 -22.07
N ASN A 128 -6.33 -10.30 -21.80
CA ASN A 128 -7.54 -9.63 -22.25
C ASN A 128 -8.84 -10.35 -21.85
N SER A 129 -8.92 -10.83 -20.61
CA SER A 129 -10.10 -11.53 -20.11
C SER A 129 -10.66 -10.91 -18.82
N LEU A 130 -11.97 -11.06 -18.64
CA LEU A 130 -12.69 -10.70 -17.42
C LEU A 130 -13.52 -11.89 -16.98
N THR A 131 -13.28 -12.39 -15.77
CA THR A 131 -14.02 -13.51 -15.21
C THR A 131 -14.61 -13.12 -13.87
N TRP A 132 -15.94 -13.14 -13.77
CA TRP A 132 -16.63 -13.00 -12.49
C TRP A 132 -16.62 -14.33 -11.74
N THR A 133 -16.42 -14.25 -10.43
CA THR A 133 -16.49 -15.40 -9.52
C THR A 133 -17.52 -15.10 -8.45
N ASP A 134 -18.28 -16.11 -8.05
CA ASP A 134 -19.06 -16.03 -6.83
C ASP A 134 -18.11 -15.79 -5.65
N ALA A 135 -18.57 -15.00 -4.68
CA ALA A 135 -17.78 -14.65 -3.53
C ALA A 135 -17.72 -15.85 -2.56
N ASP A 136 -16.99 -16.90 -2.94
CA ASP A 136 -16.61 -17.96 -2.02
C ASP A 136 -15.26 -18.59 -2.38
N ALA A 137 -14.53 -18.90 -1.29
CA ALA A 137 -13.48 -19.89 -1.09
C ALA A 137 -12.16 -19.29 -0.59
N GLU A 138 -11.96 -19.50 0.72
CA GLU A 138 -10.68 -19.72 1.39
C GLU A 138 -9.63 -18.61 1.24
N GLY A 139 -9.58 -17.75 2.25
CA GLY A 139 -8.33 -17.07 2.57
C GLY A 139 -7.27 -18.10 2.99
N PRO A 140 -5.97 -17.80 2.85
CA PRO A 140 -4.92 -18.73 3.24
C PRO A 140 -5.11 -19.21 4.68
N ASP A 141 -4.99 -20.51 4.89
CA ASP A 141 -5.03 -21.14 6.20
C ASP A 141 -4.05 -20.44 7.15
N GLY A 142 -4.53 -20.08 8.35
CA GLY A 142 -3.69 -19.59 9.44
C GLY A 142 -3.69 -18.07 9.70
N THR A 143 -4.36 -17.24 8.89
CA THR A 143 -4.62 -15.84 9.28
C THR A 143 -5.90 -15.75 10.11
N ASP A 144 -5.85 -15.03 11.23
CA ASP A 144 -7.01 -14.74 12.05
C ASP A 144 -8.18 -14.15 11.21
N ALA A 145 -9.38 -14.70 11.37
CA ALA A 145 -10.52 -14.35 10.53
C ALA A 145 -10.94 -12.88 10.69
N ALA A 146 -10.78 -12.30 11.88
CA ALA A 146 -11.07 -10.89 12.14
C ALA A 146 -10.00 -9.99 11.50
N LEU A 147 -8.71 -10.36 11.58
CA LEU A 147 -7.66 -9.63 10.85
C LEU A 147 -7.87 -9.68 9.34
N ARG A 148 -8.27 -10.83 8.79
CA ARG A 148 -8.61 -10.97 7.36
C ARG A 148 -9.78 -10.08 6.96
N ALA A 149 -10.85 -10.05 7.75
CA ALA A 149 -11.99 -9.17 7.52
C ALA A 149 -11.58 -7.68 7.54
N LEU A 150 -10.70 -7.31 8.47
CA LEU A 150 -10.17 -5.95 8.59
C LEU A 150 -9.33 -5.55 7.37
N LEU A 151 -8.45 -6.45 6.89
CA LEU A 151 -7.68 -6.21 5.68
C LEU A 151 -8.58 -6.07 4.45
N GLU A 152 -9.61 -6.89 4.35
CA GLU A 152 -10.63 -6.78 3.30
C GLU A 152 -11.31 -5.40 3.34
N ASP A 153 -11.69 -4.91 4.52
CA ASP A 153 -12.26 -3.57 4.69
C ASP A 153 -11.28 -2.46 4.30
N PHE A 154 -9.99 -2.61 4.59
CA PHE A 154 -8.95 -1.73 4.07
C PHE A 154 -8.92 -1.70 2.54
N HIS A 155 -8.99 -2.86 1.87
CA HIS A 155 -8.96 -2.93 0.42
C HIS A 155 -10.12 -2.16 -0.23
N TYR A 156 -11.33 -2.24 0.35
CA TYR A 156 -12.45 -1.42 -0.08
C TYR A 156 -12.28 0.07 0.27
N ALA A 157 -11.85 0.40 1.49
CA ALA A 157 -11.73 1.78 1.95
C ALA A 157 -10.65 2.57 1.17
N ALA A 158 -9.51 1.95 0.89
CA ALA A 158 -8.35 2.61 0.30
C ALA A 158 -8.33 2.57 -1.24
N THR A 159 -9.25 1.88 -1.90
CA THR A 159 -9.29 1.80 -3.37
C THR A 159 -9.54 3.15 -4.01
N VAL A 160 -10.65 3.82 -3.67
CA VAL A 160 -10.99 5.12 -4.29
C VAL A 160 -9.90 6.19 -4.04
N PRO A 161 -9.35 6.35 -2.81
CA PRO A 161 -8.18 7.20 -2.59
C PRO A 161 -6.98 6.85 -3.50
N ALA A 162 -6.70 5.57 -3.74
CA ALA A 162 -5.62 5.15 -4.64
C ALA A 162 -5.85 5.63 -6.08
N LEU A 163 -7.07 5.43 -6.60
CA LEU A 163 -7.43 5.79 -7.96
C LEU A 163 -7.42 7.31 -8.17
N ARG A 164 -7.94 8.07 -7.19
CA ARG A 164 -7.88 9.54 -7.19
C ARG A 164 -6.43 10.06 -7.11
N LEU A 165 -5.57 9.41 -6.33
CA LEU A 165 -4.15 9.75 -6.28
C LEU A 165 -3.49 9.53 -7.65
N LEU A 166 -3.72 8.39 -8.31
CA LEU A 166 -3.17 8.13 -9.64
C LEU A 166 -3.64 9.14 -10.69
N ARG A 167 -4.90 9.62 -10.59
CA ARG A 167 -5.42 10.71 -11.41
C ARG A 167 -4.73 12.05 -11.11
N ALA A 168 -4.51 12.37 -9.83
CA ALA A 168 -3.93 13.64 -9.40
C ALA A 168 -2.40 13.71 -9.56
N ALA A 169 -1.72 12.56 -9.56
CA ALA A 169 -0.26 12.44 -9.61
C ALA A 169 0.16 11.40 -10.66
N PRO A 170 0.20 11.78 -11.95
CA PRO A 170 0.73 10.91 -13.00
C PRO A 170 2.22 10.62 -12.78
N ALA A 171 2.75 9.62 -13.49
CA ALA A 171 4.01 8.93 -13.27
C ALA A 171 5.12 9.70 -12.50
N GLU A 172 5.59 10.84 -13.02
CA GLU A 172 6.69 11.62 -12.43
C GLU A 172 6.37 12.25 -11.07
N ARG A 173 5.09 12.44 -10.76
CA ARG A 173 4.59 12.99 -9.50
C ARG A 173 4.20 11.92 -8.49
N LEU A 174 4.14 10.65 -8.90
CA LEU A 174 3.75 9.54 -8.01
C LEU A 174 4.75 9.35 -6.87
N GLY A 175 6.06 9.43 -7.14
CA GLY A 175 7.10 9.31 -6.12
C GLY A 175 6.92 10.32 -4.97
N PRO A 176 6.87 11.63 -5.26
CA PRO A 176 6.56 12.66 -4.26
C PRO A 176 5.21 12.47 -3.55
N ALA A 177 4.15 12.08 -4.27
CA ALA A 177 2.85 11.80 -3.65
C ALA A 177 2.91 10.61 -2.67
N CYS A 178 3.70 9.58 -2.98
CA CYS A 178 3.94 8.47 -2.07
C CYS A 178 4.72 8.90 -0.81
N THR A 179 5.72 9.77 -0.94
CA THR A 179 6.42 10.31 0.25
C THR A 179 5.52 11.19 1.11
N ASP A 180 4.57 11.88 0.49
CA ASP A 180 3.54 12.67 1.20
C ASP A 180 2.62 11.76 2.03
N LEU A 181 2.19 10.62 1.49
CA LEU A 181 1.45 9.61 2.25
C LEU A 181 2.29 9.03 3.40
N MET A 182 3.58 8.79 3.18
CA MET A 182 4.50 8.30 4.23
C MET A 182 4.60 9.29 5.39
N ALA A 183 4.80 10.58 5.09
CA ALA A 183 4.89 11.61 6.13
C ALA A 183 3.58 11.77 6.90
N ALA A 184 2.44 11.84 6.18
CA ALA A 184 1.14 11.98 6.82
C ALA A 184 0.77 10.76 7.69
N THR A 185 1.09 9.54 7.24
CA THR A 185 0.84 8.32 8.02
C THR A 185 1.73 8.28 9.28
N ALA A 186 3.00 8.69 9.14
CA ALA A 186 3.93 8.78 10.25
C ALA A 186 3.49 9.81 11.30
N GLU A 187 3.03 10.97 10.87
CA GLU A 187 2.54 12.02 11.77
C GLU A 187 1.23 11.63 12.45
N GLU A 188 0.30 10.99 11.74
CA GLU A 188 -1.02 10.65 12.26
C GLU A 188 -0.98 9.50 13.28
N PHE A 189 -0.16 8.47 13.04
CA PHE A 189 -0.16 7.22 13.83
C PHE A 189 1.13 6.98 14.61
N GLY A 190 2.18 7.76 14.35
CA GLY A 190 3.44 7.67 15.08
C GLY A 190 3.36 8.36 16.45
N ARG A 191 4.37 8.10 17.29
CA ARG A 191 4.60 8.81 18.54
C ARG A 191 5.81 9.73 18.38
N ASP A 192 5.79 10.87 19.05
CA ASP A 192 6.88 11.87 19.09
C ASP A 192 7.16 12.57 17.74
N GLY A 193 6.14 12.60 16.87
CA GLY A 193 6.12 13.36 15.62
C GLY A 193 6.95 12.76 14.50
N LEU A 194 6.89 13.41 13.34
CA LEU A 194 7.48 12.93 12.09
C LEU A 194 8.98 12.56 12.17
N VAL A 195 9.79 13.27 12.97
CA VAL A 195 11.24 12.98 13.07
C VAL A 195 11.49 11.59 13.67
N ALA A 196 10.71 11.18 14.67
CA ALA A 196 10.85 9.87 15.30
C ALA A 196 10.58 8.70 14.32
N ALA A 197 9.75 8.94 13.29
CA ALA A 197 9.46 7.95 12.25
C ALA A 197 10.66 7.63 11.35
N ALA A 198 11.71 8.47 11.33
CA ALA A 198 12.92 8.24 10.54
C ALA A 198 13.56 6.87 10.84
N THR A 199 13.58 6.45 12.10
CA THR A 199 14.13 5.16 12.53
C THR A 199 13.38 3.98 11.93
N SER A 200 12.04 4.05 11.85
CA SER A 200 11.21 2.99 11.29
C SER A 200 11.43 2.86 9.77
N PHE A 201 11.45 3.99 9.05
CA PHE A 201 11.75 3.97 7.62
C PHE A 201 13.19 3.54 7.32
N ARG A 202 14.16 3.96 8.13
CA ARG A 202 15.55 3.52 8.03
C ARG A 202 15.67 2.01 8.23
N SER A 203 15.03 1.46 9.26
CA SER A 203 15.01 0.01 9.53
C SER A 203 14.52 -0.77 8.31
N HIS A 204 13.40 -0.34 7.71
CA HIS A 204 12.84 -1.02 6.54
C HIS A 204 13.77 -0.97 5.32
N ALA A 205 14.38 0.20 5.06
CA ALA A 205 15.34 0.35 3.98
C ALA A 205 16.62 -0.47 4.20
N GLU A 206 17.16 -0.46 5.42
CA GLU A 206 18.35 -1.22 5.80
C GLU A 206 18.12 -2.72 5.71
N ALA A 207 16.91 -3.21 5.99
CA ALA A 207 16.60 -4.63 5.80
C ALA A 207 16.81 -5.04 4.33
N TYR A 208 16.27 -4.29 3.38
CA TYR A 208 16.48 -4.57 1.95
C TYR A 208 17.95 -4.43 1.53
N LEU A 209 18.61 -3.33 1.93
CA LEU A 209 19.99 -3.05 1.53
C LEU A 209 21.00 -4.10 2.01
N ASN A 210 20.72 -4.81 3.09
CA ASN A 210 21.62 -5.83 3.65
C ASN A 210 21.20 -7.28 3.35
N LEU A 211 19.95 -7.51 2.91
CA LEU A 211 19.46 -8.87 2.62
C LEU A 211 19.33 -9.16 1.11
N GLU A 212 18.98 -8.16 0.31
CA GLU A 212 18.53 -8.39 -1.08
C GLU A 212 19.24 -7.51 -2.11
N ALA A 213 19.75 -6.35 -1.71
CA ALA A 213 20.38 -5.40 -2.65
C ALA A 213 21.84 -5.77 -2.97
N THR A 214 22.31 -5.40 -4.16
CA THR A 214 23.74 -5.41 -4.47
C THR A 214 24.45 -4.22 -3.80
N PRO A 215 25.76 -4.29 -3.52
CA PRO A 215 26.49 -3.23 -2.82
C PRO A 215 26.39 -1.84 -3.48
N GLU A 216 26.30 -1.79 -4.82
CA GLU A 216 26.26 -0.54 -5.59
C GLU A 216 24.96 0.25 -5.38
N VAL A 217 23.87 -0.46 -5.05
CA VAL A 217 22.55 0.15 -4.82
C VAL A 217 22.61 1.14 -3.66
N ARG A 218 23.34 0.81 -2.59
CA ARG A 218 23.48 1.69 -1.42
C ARG A 218 24.11 3.02 -1.80
N ALA A 219 25.26 3.00 -2.47
CA ALA A 219 25.96 4.22 -2.83
C ALA A 219 25.11 5.14 -3.73
N ALA A 220 24.37 4.55 -4.66
CA ALA A 220 23.44 5.29 -5.53
C ALA A 220 22.27 5.91 -4.73
N TRP A 221 21.69 5.17 -3.79
CA TRP A 221 20.61 5.67 -2.94
C TRP A 221 21.06 6.76 -2.00
N ASP A 222 22.18 6.58 -1.32
CA ASP A 222 22.79 7.56 -0.43
C ASP A 222 23.05 8.89 -1.16
N ALA A 223 23.64 8.83 -2.35
CA ALA A 223 23.92 10.00 -3.16
C ALA A 223 22.64 10.72 -3.60
N ALA A 224 21.61 9.97 -4.02
CA ALA A 224 20.32 10.54 -4.38
C ALA A 224 19.60 11.17 -3.18
N ALA A 225 19.66 10.51 -2.02
CA ALA A 225 18.99 10.96 -0.81
C ALA A 225 19.60 12.24 -0.25
N ARG A 226 20.93 12.31 -0.15
CA ARG A 226 21.62 13.54 0.27
C ARG A 226 21.28 14.73 -0.62
N ARG A 227 21.23 14.54 -1.95
CA ARG A 227 20.85 15.61 -2.90
C ARG A 227 19.40 16.06 -2.70
N ALA A 228 18.48 15.16 -2.41
CA ALA A 228 17.06 15.47 -2.29
C ALA A 228 16.66 15.95 -0.88
N ALA A 229 17.45 15.65 0.15
CA ALA A 229 17.07 15.78 1.56
C ALA A 229 16.51 17.16 1.94
N PRO A 230 17.13 18.31 1.59
CA PRO A 230 16.60 19.61 2.02
C PRO A 230 15.22 19.92 1.46
N ALA A 231 15.03 19.67 0.16
CA ALA A 231 13.75 19.92 -0.51
C ALA A 231 12.68 18.94 -0.06
N LEU A 232 13.06 17.66 0.09
CA LEU A 232 12.15 16.63 0.57
C LEU A 232 11.72 16.91 2.01
N ARG A 233 12.64 17.24 2.92
CA ARG A 233 12.34 17.59 4.31
C ARG A 233 11.28 18.68 4.41
N ARG A 234 11.47 19.81 3.71
CA ARG A 234 10.49 20.92 3.70
C ARG A 234 9.11 20.45 3.25
N ARG A 235 9.05 19.63 2.19
CA ARG A 235 7.79 19.07 1.69
C ARG A 235 7.14 18.15 2.72
N LEU A 236 7.90 17.22 3.31
CA LEU A 236 7.36 16.25 4.28
C LEU A 236 6.73 16.97 5.47
N PHE A 237 7.40 17.98 6.04
CA PHE A 237 6.82 18.79 7.11
C PHE A 237 5.61 19.60 6.65
N ALA A 238 5.68 20.28 5.50
CA ALA A 238 4.54 21.04 4.98
C ALA A 238 3.29 20.18 4.77
N VAL A 239 3.47 18.92 4.35
CA VAL A 239 2.35 17.99 4.14
C VAL A 239 1.88 17.34 5.44
N ALA A 240 2.79 16.96 6.34
CA ALA A 240 2.43 16.27 7.57
C ALA A 240 1.75 17.22 8.57
N THR A 241 2.30 18.41 8.78
CA THR A 241 1.88 19.33 9.84
C THR A 241 1.21 20.60 9.33
N GLY A 242 1.29 20.87 8.03
CA GLY A 242 0.70 22.07 7.44
C GLY A 242 -0.84 22.02 7.36
N PRO A 243 -1.51 23.20 7.39
CA PRO A 243 -2.97 23.29 7.31
C PRO A 243 -3.52 22.85 5.94
N ASP A 244 -2.72 23.00 4.88
CA ASP A 244 -3.12 22.78 3.49
C ASP A 244 -2.67 21.41 2.96
N ARG A 245 -3.02 20.32 3.67
CA ARG A 245 -2.73 18.96 3.21
C ARG A 245 -3.34 18.72 1.82
N PRO A 246 -2.63 18.12 0.85
CA PRO A 246 -3.23 17.76 -0.44
C PRO A 246 -4.47 16.88 -0.30
N ALA A 247 -5.44 17.00 -1.22
CA ALA A 247 -6.70 16.25 -1.14
C ALA A 247 -6.48 14.73 -1.04
N TYR A 248 -5.56 14.18 -1.84
CA TYR A 248 -5.24 12.74 -1.79
C TYR A 248 -4.64 12.28 -0.45
N VAL A 249 -3.97 13.18 0.29
CA VAL A 249 -3.47 12.87 1.65
C VAL A 249 -4.64 12.80 2.63
N ARG A 250 -5.58 13.75 2.55
CA ARG A 250 -6.77 13.73 3.40
C ARG A 250 -7.66 12.52 3.10
N ASP A 251 -7.84 12.19 1.83
CA ASP A 251 -8.59 11.01 1.39
C ASP A 251 -7.93 9.72 1.93
N TRP A 252 -6.60 9.64 1.87
CA TRP A 252 -5.85 8.52 2.44
C TRP A 252 -6.06 8.38 3.95
N ILE A 253 -5.79 9.43 4.72
CA ILE A 253 -5.93 9.40 6.18
C ILE A 253 -7.38 9.09 6.56
N GLY A 254 -8.35 9.75 5.94
CA GLY A 254 -9.77 9.49 6.17
C GLY A 254 -10.19 8.04 5.88
N ALA A 255 -9.56 7.40 4.89
CA ALA A 255 -9.84 6.00 4.56
C ALA A 255 -9.23 5.00 5.54
N ILE A 256 -8.00 5.25 6.04
CA ILE A 256 -7.32 4.28 6.91
C ILE A 256 -7.57 4.47 8.39
N THR A 257 -7.87 5.68 8.87
CA THR A 257 -8.09 5.94 10.29
C THR A 257 -9.13 5.01 10.92
N PRO A 258 -10.33 4.78 10.32
CA PRO A 258 -11.30 3.85 10.88
C PRO A 258 -10.80 2.40 10.96
N VAL A 259 -10.00 1.98 9.97
CA VAL A 259 -9.41 0.62 9.93
C VAL A 259 -8.38 0.47 11.05
N VAL A 260 -7.49 1.45 11.22
CA VAL A 260 -6.46 1.42 12.25
C VAL A 260 -7.09 1.45 13.65
N GLN A 261 -8.11 2.28 13.87
CA GLN A 261 -8.86 2.34 15.13
C GLN A 261 -9.58 1.02 15.44
N ALA A 262 -10.18 0.39 14.43
CA ALA A 262 -10.81 -0.92 14.60
C ALA A 262 -9.78 -2.00 14.97
N ALA A 263 -8.59 -1.97 14.35
CA ALA A 263 -7.48 -2.88 14.67
C ALA A 263 -7.00 -2.71 16.12
N GLU A 264 -6.77 -1.46 16.53
CA GLU A 264 -6.36 -1.12 17.89
C GLU A 264 -7.40 -1.60 18.93
N LEU A 265 -8.68 -1.38 18.65
CA LEU A 265 -9.75 -1.83 19.54
C LEU A 265 -9.84 -3.36 19.62
N ALA A 266 -9.74 -4.05 18.48
CA ALA A 266 -9.74 -5.51 18.43
C ALA A 266 -8.54 -6.11 19.18
N GLN A 267 -7.34 -5.53 19.04
CA GLN A 267 -6.17 -5.90 19.83
C GLN A 267 -6.41 -5.71 21.33
N LYS A 268 -6.93 -4.56 21.75
CA LYS A 268 -7.24 -4.28 23.17
C LYS A 268 -8.28 -5.25 23.75
N ARG A 269 -9.19 -5.76 22.92
CA ARG A 269 -10.17 -6.79 23.29
C ARG A 269 -9.61 -8.22 23.24
N GLY A 270 -8.38 -8.40 22.76
CA GLY A 270 -7.76 -9.72 22.62
C GLY A 270 -8.36 -10.57 21.50
N GLU A 271 -9.01 -9.96 20.51
CA GLU A 271 -9.58 -10.68 19.36
C GLU A 271 -8.47 -11.26 18.47
N PHE A 272 -7.41 -10.47 18.25
CA PHE A 272 -6.18 -10.92 17.59
C PHE A 272 -5.00 -10.03 18.03
N ALA A 273 -3.78 -10.54 17.84
CA ALA A 273 -2.57 -9.74 17.97
C ALA A 273 -2.21 -9.10 16.63
N LEU A 274 -1.89 -7.81 16.61
CA LEU A 274 -1.33 -7.20 15.41
C LEU A 274 0.02 -7.85 15.05
N PRO A 275 0.36 -7.97 13.75
CA PRO A 275 1.59 -8.60 13.33
C PRO A 275 2.84 -7.98 13.97
N ALA A 276 3.53 -8.75 14.80
CA ALA A 276 4.82 -8.40 15.36
C ALA A 276 5.95 -8.58 14.31
N MET A 277 7.20 -8.27 14.67
CA MET A 277 8.33 -8.72 13.84
C MET A 277 8.36 -10.24 13.81
N ALA A 278 8.44 -10.83 12.62
CA ALA A 278 8.54 -12.28 12.46
C ALA A 278 9.75 -12.83 13.24
N GLU A 279 9.54 -13.97 13.90
CA GLU A 279 10.62 -14.71 14.56
C GLU A 279 11.70 -15.10 13.52
N GLY A 280 12.98 -15.02 13.88
CA GLY A 280 14.11 -15.30 12.98
C GLY A 280 14.57 -14.13 12.11
N PHE A 281 13.65 -13.27 11.64
CA PHE A 281 13.99 -12.07 10.85
C PHE A 281 14.97 -11.15 11.59
N THR A 282 14.83 -11.06 12.92
CA THR A 282 15.71 -10.27 13.79
C THR A 282 17.14 -10.84 13.88
N ALA A 283 17.32 -12.17 13.88
CA ALA A 283 18.64 -12.79 14.01
C ALA A 283 19.47 -12.65 12.73
N GLU A 284 18.86 -12.88 11.56
CA GLU A 284 19.55 -12.70 10.27
C GLU A 284 19.91 -11.22 10.03
N LEU A 285 18.97 -10.30 10.32
CA LEU A 285 19.21 -8.87 10.17
C LEU A 285 20.29 -8.34 11.10
N THR A 286 20.30 -8.76 12.38
CA THR A 286 21.37 -8.36 13.30
C THR A 286 22.72 -8.96 12.88
N GLY A 287 22.76 -10.15 12.27
CA GLY A 287 23.97 -10.69 11.66
C GLY A 287 24.54 -9.81 10.53
N ARG A 288 23.68 -9.23 9.69
CA ARG A 288 24.09 -8.55 8.44
C ARG A 288 24.08 -7.02 8.50
N SER A 289 23.26 -6.40 9.33
CA SER A 289 23.04 -4.95 9.34
C SER A 289 23.54 -4.30 10.63
N ALA A 290 24.52 -3.39 10.50
CA ALA A 290 25.05 -2.61 11.63
C ALA A 290 23.96 -1.77 12.31
N PHE A 291 23.03 -1.22 11.53
CA PHE A 291 21.88 -0.48 12.04
C PHE A 291 21.02 -1.35 12.98
N HIS A 292 20.64 -2.56 12.54
CA HIS A 292 19.80 -3.44 13.35
C HIS A 292 20.52 -3.96 14.60
N ARG A 293 21.84 -4.20 14.54
CA ARG A 293 22.65 -4.50 15.74
C ARG A 293 22.58 -3.38 16.77
N ALA A 294 22.80 -2.15 16.34
CA ALA A 294 22.74 -0.99 17.23
C ALA A 294 21.33 -0.78 17.80
N LEU A 295 20.30 -0.97 16.99
CA LEU A 295 18.90 -0.82 17.41
C LEU A 295 18.52 -1.84 18.49
N VAL A 296 18.78 -3.13 18.25
CA VAL A 296 18.48 -4.22 19.21
C VAL A 296 19.28 -4.10 20.49
N GLY A 297 20.48 -3.54 20.45
CA GLY A 297 21.30 -3.27 21.64
C GLY A 297 20.81 -2.11 22.52
N SER A 298 19.77 -1.38 22.12
CA SER A 298 19.29 -0.19 22.85
C SER A 298 18.07 -0.50 23.73
N ALA A 299 18.14 -0.13 25.01
CA ALA A 299 17.02 -0.30 25.95
C ALA A 299 15.75 0.45 25.47
N ALA A 300 15.92 1.65 24.92
CA ALA A 300 14.84 2.45 24.37
C ALA A 300 14.08 1.73 23.23
N TRP A 301 14.77 0.91 22.43
CA TRP A 301 14.11 0.14 21.39
C TRP A 301 13.26 -0.99 21.95
N GLU A 302 13.69 -1.64 23.03
CA GLU A 302 12.92 -2.73 23.64
C GLU A 302 11.59 -2.22 24.19
N ASP A 303 11.61 -1.05 24.83
CA ASP A 303 10.39 -0.37 25.29
C ASP A 303 9.45 -0.01 24.12
N VAL A 304 10.00 0.50 23.02
CA VAL A 304 9.21 0.83 21.82
C VAL A 304 8.64 -0.43 21.17
N ARG A 305 9.46 -1.46 20.95
CA ARG A 305 9.12 -2.68 20.23
C ARG A 305 7.99 -3.46 20.91
N THR A 306 7.91 -3.40 22.24
CA THR A 306 6.92 -4.11 23.05
C THR A 306 5.66 -3.28 23.34
N SER A 307 5.64 -2.00 22.94
CA SER A 307 4.51 -1.12 23.20
C SER A 307 3.34 -1.31 22.22
N ASP A 308 2.11 -1.20 22.73
CA ASP A 308 0.89 -1.32 21.93
C ASP A 308 0.80 -0.24 20.83
N TRP A 309 1.19 0.99 21.15
CA TRP A 309 1.14 2.10 20.18
C TRP A 309 2.01 1.79 18.95
N PHE A 310 3.17 1.15 19.17
CA PHE A 310 4.08 0.83 18.08
C PHE A 310 3.55 -0.31 17.20
N ALA A 311 2.81 -1.27 17.78
CA ALA A 311 2.10 -2.30 17.01
C ALA A 311 1.04 -1.69 16.08
N VAL A 312 0.25 -0.73 16.60
CA VAL A 312 -0.75 0.02 15.82
C VAL A 312 -0.09 0.87 14.72
N TYR A 313 0.99 1.59 15.07
CA TYR A 313 1.76 2.37 14.10
C TYR A 313 2.33 1.50 12.97
N ARG A 314 2.95 0.36 13.30
CA ARG A 314 3.44 -0.61 12.31
C ARG A 314 2.33 -1.15 11.42
N PHE A 315 1.15 -1.41 11.99
CA PHE A 315 0.00 -1.82 11.21
C PHE A 315 -0.39 -0.74 10.19
N ALA A 316 -0.51 0.53 10.61
CA ALA A 316 -0.80 1.64 9.70
C ALA A 316 0.27 1.78 8.58
N VAL A 317 1.56 1.64 8.92
CA VAL A 317 2.66 1.65 7.95
C VAL A 317 2.59 0.45 6.99
N ASN A 318 2.19 -0.74 7.47
CA ASN A 318 2.00 -1.90 6.60
C ASN A 318 0.82 -1.70 5.63
N LEU A 319 -0.29 -1.10 6.09
CA LEU A 319 -1.39 -0.70 5.21
C LEU A 319 -0.92 0.31 4.15
N LEU A 320 -0.09 1.28 4.54
CA LEU A 320 0.55 2.19 3.59
C LEU A 320 1.39 1.43 2.57
N TYR A 321 2.18 0.44 2.98
CA TYR A 321 2.98 -0.34 2.04
C TYR A 321 2.14 -1.18 1.07
N LEU A 322 0.99 -1.70 1.52
CA LEU A 322 0.01 -2.33 0.62
C LEU A 322 -0.57 -1.31 -0.37
N GLN A 323 -0.85 -0.10 0.08
CA GLN A 323 -1.29 1.00 -0.78
C GLN A 323 -0.23 1.37 -1.82
N LEU A 324 1.05 1.45 -1.44
CA LEU A 324 2.15 1.70 -2.39
C LEU A 324 2.23 0.62 -3.47
N SER A 325 2.07 -0.66 -3.09
CA SER A 325 1.99 -1.77 -4.07
C SER A 325 0.80 -1.62 -5.02
N ARG A 326 -0.38 -1.21 -4.50
CA ARG A 326 -1.58 -0.92 -5.33
C ARG A 326 -1.34 0.20 -6.34
N LEU A 327 -0.57 1.22 -5.95
CA LEU A 327 -0.15 2.34 -6.80
C LEU A 327 0.93 1.95 -7.83
N GLY A 328 1.43 0.70 -7.78
CA GLY A 328 2.44 0.20 -8.71
C GLY A 328 3.87 0.48 -8.29
N VAL A 329 4.10 0.86 -7.03
CA VAL A 329 5.45 0.99 -6.49
C VAL A 329 6.01 -0.41 -6.28
N ALA A 330 7.01 -0.78 -7.08
CA ALA A 330 7.72 -2.05 -6.93
C ALA A 330 8.40 -2.15 -5.54
N PRO A 331 8.68 -3.37 -5.03
CA PRO A 331 9.29 -3.56 -3.71
C PRO A 331 10.58 -2.74 -3.50
N ALA A 332 11.52 -2.78 -4.44
CA ALA A 332 12.75 -1.98 -4.38
C ALA A 332 12.46 -0.47 -4.36
N GLY A 333 11.45 -0.01 -5.11
CA GLY A 333 11.00 1.37 -5.11
C GLY A 333 10.48 1.81 -3.74
N ARG A 334 9.70 0.96 -3.06
CA ARG A 334 9.24 1.22 -1.68
C ARG A 334 10.41 1.40 -0.72
N TYR A 335 11.37 0.47 -0.72
CA TYR A 335 12.56 0.56 0.15
C TYR A 335 13.38 1.82 -0.16
N ARG A 336 13.48 2.22 -1.43
CA ARG A 336 14.11 3.47 -1.83
C ARG A 336 13.40 4.69 -1.27
N LEU A 337 12.06 4.71 -1.29
CA LEU A 337 11.27 5.80 -0.70
C LEU A 337 11.51 5.87 0.82
N CYS A 338 11.53 4.73 1.52
CA CYS A 338 11.87 4.68 2.95
C CYS A 338 13.27 5.24 3.22
N HIS A 339 14.26 4.89 2.40
CA HIS A 339 15.61 5.42 2.51
C HIS A 339 15.65 6.95 2.31
N LEU A 340 14.95 7.46 1.30
CA LEU A 340 14.86 8.90 1.00
C LEU A 340 14.20 9.69 2.14
N VAL A 341 13.06 9.20 2.64
CA VAL A 341 12.31 9.82 3.73
C VAL A 341 13.13 9.78 5.03
N ALA A 342 13.75 8.65 5.35
CA ALA A 342 14.61 8.53 6.53
C ALA A 342 15.76 9.55 6.51
N THR A 343 16.49 9.65 5.39
CA THR A 343 17.57 10.64 5.23
C THR A 343 17.08 12.08 5.31
N ALA A 344 15.91 12.40 4.74
CA ALA A 344 15.36 13.75 4.83
C ALA A 344 14.92 14.14 6.26
N LEU A 345 14.55 13.15 7.09
CA LEU A 345 14.07 13.37 8.45
C LEU A 345 15.19 13.33 9.50
N ASP A 346 16.27 12.59 9.26
CA ASP A 346 17.41 12.48 10.17
C ASP A 346 18.21 13.79 10.25
N ALA A 347 18.13 14.48 11.38
CA ALA A 347 18.86 15.72 11.63
C ALA A 347 20.39 15.53 11.68
N ARG A 348 20.87 14.29 11.90
CA ARG A 348 22.32 13.97 11.89
C ARG A 348 22.87 13.86 10.47
N GLU A 349 21.99 13.73 9.48
CA GLU A 349 22.33 13.70 8.07
C GLU A 349 22.13 15.08 7.40
N GLU A 350 22.03 16.16 8.19
CA GLU A 350 21.97 17.52 7.64
C GLU A 350 23.13 17.75 6.66
N PRO A 351 22.84 18.29 5.46
CA PRO A 351 23.91 18.76 4.60
C PRO A 351 24.59 19.88 5.36
N THR A 352 25.90 19.73 5.58
CA THR A 352 26.79 20.82 5.95
C THR A 352 26.37 22.03 5.14
N THR A 353 25.86 23.06 5.80
CA THR A 353 25.52 24.32 5.15
C THR A 353 26.78 24.76 4.43
N ALA A 354 26.74 24.71 3.10
CA ALA A 354 27.71 25.40 2.28
C ALA A 354 27.68 26.84 2.78
N GLU A 355 28.81 27.28 3.34
CA GLU A 355 29.06 28.65 3.71
C GLU A 355 28.61 29.53 2.54
N GLU A 356 27.57 30.32 2.77
CA GLU A 356 27.28 31.46 1.92
C GLU A 356 28.54 32.32 1.94
N GLY A 357 29.20 32.41 0.79
CA GLY A 357 30.38 33.22 0.60
C GLY A 357 30.09 34.66 1.00
N ALA A 358 30.62 35.04 2.17
CA ALA A 358 30.92 36.41 2.50
C ALA A 358 32.43 36.60 2.31
N SER A 359 32.83 37.02 1.10
CA SER A 359 33.94 37.95 0.81
C SER A 359 33.99 38.23 -0.69
#